data_AF-A0A2T5JUQ3-F1
#
_entry.id   AF-A0A2T5JUQ3-F1
#
_cell.length_a   1.000
_cell.length_b   1.000
_cell.length_c   1.000
_cell.angle_alpha   90.00
_cell.angle_beta   90.00
_cell.angle_gamma   90.00
#
_symmetry.space_group_name_H-M   'P 1'
#
loop_
_entity.id
_entity.type
_entity.pdbx_description
1 polymer ?
#
loop_
_entity_poly.entity_id
_entity_poly.type
_entity_poly.pdbx_seq_one_letter_code
_entity_poly.pdbx_strand_id
1 'polypeptide(L)'
;MERKAQALAEAKNGVVTPLYFDRQVIRAEDLTLDRRSHDRELARMRRLLHGWGVVAGLIPVIGRDDSLTLSAGYGITRTGDEIYLTEALTVPDITGRVWGCCGPGPLSCEVVDPDERRRRAGAADLETVTAWLVARPAEEEGSLRPGVAEGCGHPANRLRPSRACDVVSIELLCALPPSFAVPAAACDALAPFFCAAPPEMLPMPAEPPPEDNLLVLGRILAGAEGSRFQPLDRRAVLPLSVVQDWLQACICPLTVPRPAEPPTEPGEVVVEPPDRRPPDRRPPVFDRPFDDFRGVLVANGFRLAEVLPPERLRIPDLVTDVSIRDKLAAEGIATPAAFLEADEAQLAATLGRTVAQITEMKAELADLAVFARGPGF
;
A
#
# COMPACT_ATOMS: atom_id res chain seq x y z
N MET A 1 58.67 0.38 -0.97
CA MET A 1 57.61 1.31 -0.51
C MET A 1 56.49 1.27 -1.54
N GLU A 2 55.46 0.47 -1.29
CA GLU A 2 54.24 0.51 -2.12
C GLU A 2 53.48 1.80 -1.82
N ARG A 3 53.36 2.67 -2.84
CA ARG A 3 52.40 3.77 -2.80
C ARG A 3 51.00 3.16 -2.84
N LYS A 4 50.34 3.04 -1.69
CA LYS A 4 48.90 2.82 -1.66
C LYS A 4 48.25 4.00 -2.39
N ALA A 5 47.53 3.71 -3.47
CA ALA A 5 46.68 4.69 -4.12
C ALA A 5 45.72 5.23 -3.06
N GLN A 6 45.81 6.51 -2.75
CA GLN A 6 44.93 7.16 -1.81
C GLN A 6 43.57 7.31 -2.49
N ALA A 7 42.51 6.79 -1.87
CA ALA A 7 41.16 6.95 -2.38
C ALA A 7 40.85 8.46 -2.50
N LEU A 8 40.27 8.87 -3.64
CA LEU A 8 39.90 10.25 -3.89
C LEU A 8 38.72 10.71 -3.01
N ALA A 9 37.88 9.77 -2.57
CA ALA A 9 36.81 9.96 -1.60
C ALA A 9 36.41 8.61 -0.98
N GLU A 10 35.86 8.64 0.24
CA GLU A 10 35.29 7.49 0.93
C GLU A 10 33.95 7.90 1.56
N ALA A 11 32.92 7.10 1.34
CA ALA A 11 31.61 7.30 1.96
C ALA A 11 31.27 6.07 2.80
N LYS A 12 30.91 6.30 4.06
CA LYS A 12 30.45 5.22 4.94
C LYS A 12 29.03 4.82 4.53
N ASN A 13 28.87 3.59 4.07
CA ASN A 13 27.57 3.05 3.71
C ASN A 13 26.77 2.57 4.94
N GLY A 14 27.31 2.66 6.16
CA GLY A 14 26.64 2.23 7.40
C GLY A 14 26.56 0.71 7.60
N VAL A 15 27.10 -0.09 6.67
CA VAL A 15 27.15 -1.55 6.77
C VAL A 15 28.55 -1.96 7.24
N VAL A 16 28.60 -2.88 8.21
CA VAL A 16 29.86 -3.40 8.76
C VAL A 16 29.96 -4.88 8.42
N THR A 17 30.94 -5.25 7.61
CA THR A 17 31.27 -6.63 7.24
C THR A 17 32.49 -7.12 8.04
N PRO A 18 32.60 -8.43 8.34
CA PRO A 18 33.87 -8.97 8.83
C PRO A 18 34.94 -8.90 7.75
N LEU A 19 36.20 -8.76 8.16
CA LEU A 19 37.36 -8.86 7.27
C LEU A 19 38.03 -10.22 7.50
N TYR A 20 37.90 -11.12 6.53
CA TYR A 20 38.55 -12.43 6.58
C TYR A 20 40.01 -12.36 6.11
N PHE A 21 40.93 -12.98 6.84
CA PHE A 21 42.34 -13.07 6.48
C PHE A 21 42.93 -14.47 6.73
N ASP A 22 44.07 -14.76 6.10
CA ASP A 22 44.68 -16.10 6.18
C ASP A 22 44.99 -16.51 7.63
N ARG A 23 44.67 -17.76 7.95
CA ARG A 23 44.81 -18.38 9.29
C ARG A 23 44.00 -17.72 10.40
N GLN A 24 43.01 -16.90 10.08
CA GLN A 24 42.06 -16.42 11.08
C GLN A 24 41.26 -17.59 11.69
N VAL A 25 41.13 -17.60 13.01
CA VAL A 25 40.18 -18.48 13.69
C VAL A 25 38.80 -17.83 13.61
N ILE A 26 37.94 -18.37 12.74
CA ILE A 26 36.57 -17.87 12.53
C ILE A 26 35.75 -18.10 13.80
N ARG A 27 35.09 -17.03 14.28
CA ARG A 27 34.19 -17.11 15.43
C ARG A 27 32.73 -16.97 15.01
N ALA A 28 31.82 -17.34 15.92
CA ALA A 28 30.39 -17.20 15.69
C ALA A 28 29.99 -15.73 15.47
N GLU A 29 30.68 -14.79 16.10
CA GLU A 29 30.45 -13.35 15.94
C GLU A 29 30.78 -12.87 14.53
N ASP A 30 31.83 -13.41 13.90
CA ASP A 30 32.21 -13.07 12.52
C ASP A 30 31.11 -13.50 11.54
N LEU A 31 30.61 -14.73 11.68
CA LEU A 31 29.53 -15.26 10.84
C LEU A 31 28.20 -14.53 11.06
N THR A 32 27.91 -14.16 12.32
CA THR A 32 26.71 -13.38 12.66
C THR A 32 26.79 -11.97 12.08
N LEU A 33 27.97 -11.35 12.11
CA LEU A 33 28.21 -10.05 11.50
C LEU A 33 28.08 -10.10 9.98
N ASP A 34 28.65 -11.12 9.34
CA ASP A 34 28.53 -11.34 7.89
C ASP A 34 27.07 -11.45 7.45
N ARG A 35 26.31 -12.30 8.16
CA ARG A 35 24.89 -12.50 7.87
C ARG A 35 24.09 -11.20 8.02
N ARG A 36 24.24 -10.50 9.15
CA ARG A 36 23.55 -9.22 9.41
C ARG A 36 23.93 -8.14 8.40
N SER A 37 25.19 -8.13 7.95
CA SER A 37 25.66 -7.22 6.92
C SER A 37 24.92 -7.46 5.61
N HIS A 38 24.88 -8.72 5.17
CA HIS A 38 24.18 -9.12 3.96
C HIS A 38 22.68 -8.82 4.03
N ASP A 39 22.04 -9.13 5.15
CA ASP A 39 20.61 -8.88 5.35
C ASP A 39 20.29 -7.37 5.28
N ARG A 40 21.15 -6.50 5.85
CA ARG A 40 21.01 -5.03 5.74
C ARG A 40 21.21 -4.50 4.32
N GLU A 41 22.15 -5.07 3.57
CA GLU A 41 22.35 -4.71 2.16
C GLU A 41 21.13 -5.08 1.31
N LEU A 42 20.59 -6.28 1.52
CA LEU A 42 19.36 -6.72 0.86
C LEU A 42 18.16 -5.87 1.26
N ALA A 43 17.98 -5.56 2.55
CA ALA A 43 16.90 -4.70 3.03
C ALA A 43 16.97 -3.31 2.38
N ARG A 44 18.16 -2.71 2.32
CA ARG A 44 18.38 -1.44 1.62
C ARG A 44 18.02 -1.53 0.14
N MET A 45 18.45 -2.57 -0.55
CA MET A 45 18.16 -2.76 -1.97
C MET A 45 16.65 -2.88 -2.21
N ARG A 46 15.95 -3.69 -1.41
CA ARG A 46 14.49 -3.81 -1.48
C ARG A 46 13.79 -2.48 -1.26
N ARG A 47 14.17 -1.76 -0.20
CA ARG A 47 13.61 -0.44 0.13
C ARG A 47 13.83 0.58 -0.98
N LEU A 48 15.03 0.65 -1.54
CA LEU A 48 15.36 1.67 -2.56
C LEU A 48 14.81 1.34 -3.94
N LEU A 49 14.69 0.06 -4.31
CA LEU A 49 14.18 -0.36 -5.62
C LEU A 49 12.67 -0.53 -5.66
N HIS A 50 12.07 -1.05 -4.57
CA HIS A 50 10.65 -1.39 -4.52
C HIS A 50 9.84 -0.48 -3.58
N GLY A 51 10.51 0.31 -2.74
CA GLY A 51 9.83 1.04 -1.67
C GLY A 51 9.45 0.10 -0.53
N TRP A 52 8.29 0.36 0.09
CA TRP A 52 7.77 -0.40 1.21
C TRP A 52 6.25 -0.46 1.14
N GLY A 53 5.66 -1.51 1.71
CA GLY A 53 4.23 -1.78 1.66
C GLY A 53 3.92 -3.25 1.31
N VAL A 54 2.63 -3.55 1.13
CA VAL A 54 2.17 -4.89 0.76
C VAL A 54 2.34 -5.08 -0.75
N VAL A 55 3.02 -6.15 -1.13
CA VAL A 55 3.27 -6.50 -2.54
C VAL A 55 2.18 -7.44 -3.06
N ALA A 56 1.83 -8.47 -2.29
CA ALA A 56 0.79 -9.43 -2.65
C ALA A 56 0.17 -10.05 -1.40
N GLY A 57 -1.13 -10.41 -1.44
CA GLY A 57 -1.80 -11.09 -0.33
C GLY A 57 -1.89 -10.21 0.92
N LEU A 58 -1.67 -10.79 2.12
CA LEU A 58 -1.83 -10.14 3.42
C LEU A 58 -3.15 -9.37 3.55
N ILE A 59 -4.25 -9.96 3.06
CA ILE A 59 -5.57 -9.35 3.03
C ILE A 59 -6.29 -9.71 4.33
N PRO A 60 -6.58 -8.72 5.21
CA PRO A 60 -7.30 -8.98 6.45
C PRO A 60 -8.80 -9.00 6.20
N VAL A 61 -9.49 -10.02 6.71
CA VAL A 61 -10.93 -10.21 6.61
C VAL A 61 -11.48 -10.51 8.00
N ILE A 62 -12.46 -9.73 8.47
CA ILE A 62 -13.15 -10.01 9.72
C ILE A 62 -14.41 -10.81 9.40
N GLY A 63 -14.47 -12.04 9.93
CA GLY A 63 -15.60 -12.95 9.80
C GLY A 63 -16.79 -12.55 10.69
N ARG A 64 -17.95 -13.17 10.43
CA ARG A 64 -19.17 -12.97 11.24
C ARG A 64 -19.04 -13.47 12.68
N ASP A 65 -18.07 -14.34 12.93
CA ASP A 65 -17.71 -14.91 14.22
C ASP A 65 -16.68 -14.07 15.00
N ASP A 66 -16.43 -12.83 14.56
CA ASP A 66 -15.42 -11.93 15.13
C ASP A 66 -13.99 -12.50 15.06
N SER A 67 -13.73 -13.37 14.09
CA SER A 67 -12.39 -13.84 13.77
C SER A 67 -11.75 -12.96 12.70
N LEU A 68 -10.50 -12.54 12.91
CA LEU A 68 -9.69 -11.88 11.89
C LEU A 68 -8.88 -12.94 11.15
N THR A 69 -9.16 -13.14 9.87
CA THR A 69 -8.34 -13.98 9.00
C THR A 69 -7.44 -13.11 8.13
N LEU A 70 -6.14 -13.38 8.16
CA LEU A 70 -5.14 -12.75 7.30
C LEU A 70 -4.67 -13.75 6.26
N SER A 71 -4.84 -13.45 4.98
CA SER A 71 -4.37 -14.34 3.91
C SER A 71 -2.84 -14.43 3.89
N ALA A 72 -2.31 -15.55 3.36
CA ALA A 72 -0.91 -15.65 2.96
C ALA A 72 -0.52 -14.46 2.05
N GLY A 73 0.75 -14.08 2.06
CA GLY A 73 1.23 -12.95 1.25
C GLY A 73 2.66 -12.51 1.56
N TYR A 74 3.05 -11.43 0.89
CA TYR A 74 4.38 -10.85 0.94
C TYR A 74 4.31 -9.32 1.01
N GLY A 75 5.18 -8.73 1.84
CA GLY A 75 5.32 -7.29 1.97
C GLY A 75 6.73 -6.90 2.41
N ILE A 76 7.03 -5.61 2.33
CA ILE A 76 8.33 -5.03 2.68
C ILE A 76 8.08 -3.92 3.71
N THR A 77 8.78 -3.97 4.85
CA THR A 77 8.69 -2.94 5.88
C THR A 77 9.42 -1.66 5.45
N ARG A 78 9.25 -0.55 6.19
CA ARG A 78 9.98 0.69 5.89
C ARG A 78 11.50 0.53 5.96
N THR A 79 12.00 -0.30 6.88
CA THR A 79 13.44 -0.60 7.00
C THR A 79 13.96 -1.45 5.84
N GLY A 80 13.06 -2.12 5.11
CA GLY A 80 13.38 -2.97 3.96
C GLY A 80 13.36 -4.47 4.28
N ASP A 81 12.96 -4.83 5.50
CA ASP A 81 12.84 -6.22 5.92
C ASP A 81 11.61 -6.87 5.27
N GLU A 82 11.69 -8.18 5.03
CA GLU A 82 10.62 -8.93 4.38
C GLU A 82 9.59 -9.41 5.40
N ILE A 83 8.33 -9.28 5.04
CA ILE A 83 7.21 -9.99 5.68
C ILE A 83 6.75 -11.05 4.70
N TYR A 84 7.00 -12.32 5.04
CA TYR A 84 6.57 -13.45 4.21
C TYR A 84 5.70 -14.40 5.02
N LEU A 85 4.41 -14.41 4.73
CA LEU A 85 3.42 -15.24 5.38
C LEU A 85 2.98 -16.34 4.41
N THR A 86 3.39 -17.58 4.67
CA THR A 86 3.14 -18.72 3.76
C THR A 86 1.72 -19.26 3.84
N GLU A 87 1.05 -19.10 4.98
CA GLU A 87 -0.26 -19.68 5.27
C GLU A 87 -1.19 -18.62 5.85
N ALA A 88 -2.50 -18.80 5.68
CA ALA A 88 -3.45 -17.89 6.30
C ALA A 88 -3.43 -18.03 7.82
N LEU A 89 -3.51 -16.90 8.53
CA LEU A 89 -3.58 -16.85 9.98
C LEU A 89 -4.98 -16.44 10.41
N THR A 90 -5.55 -17.10 11.43
CA THR A 90 -6.83 -16.71 12.02
C THR A 90 -6.63 -16.31 13.48
N VAL A 91 -7.08 -15.11 13.84
CA VAL A 91 -7.06 -14.56 15.19
C VAL A 91 -8.48 -14.45 15.70
N PRO A 92 -8.89 -15.24 16.72
CA PRO A 92 -10.23 -15.17 17.28
C PRO A 92 -10.40 -13.94 18.19
N ASP A 93 -11.66 -13.52 18.37
CA ASP A 93 -12.06 -12.42 19.27
C ASP A 93 -11.32 -11.11 18.98
N ILE A 94 -11.34 -10.68 17.71
CA ILE A 94 -10.63 -9.46 17.32
C ILE A 94 -11.22 -8.22 18.00
N THR A 95 -12.53 -8.17 18.21
CA THR A 95 -13.18 -7.07 18.93
C THR A 95 -12.66 -6.99 20.36
N GLY A 96 -12.66 -8.10 21.11
CA GLY A 96 -12.14 -8.14 22.47
C GLY A 96 -10.67 -7.72 22.55
N ARG A 97 -9.85 -8.13 21.59
CA ARG A 97 -8.42 -7.74 21.51
C ARG A 97 -8.21 -6.25 21.23
N VAL A 98 -8.98 -5.65 20.31
CA VAL A 98 -8.91 -4.22 20.03
C VAL A 98 -9.31 -3.40 21.27
N TRP A 99 -10.41 -3.74 21.91
CA TRP A 99 -10.83 -3.10 23.16
C TRP A 99 -9.83 -3.32 24.30
N GLY A 100 -9.23 -4.52 24.39
CA GLY A 100 -8.21 -4.83 25.38
C GLY A 100 -6.92 -4.05 25.21
N CYS A 101 -6.53 -3.79 23.97
CA CYS A 101 -5.29 -3.09 23.61
C CYS A 101 -5.44 -1.56 23.61
N CYS A 102 -6.50 -1.06 22.98
CA CYS A 102 -6.67 0.37 22.66
C CYS A 102 -7.95 0.99 23.22
N GLY A 103 -8.78 0.20 23.90
CA GLY A 103 -9.92 0.73 24.63
C GLY A 103 -9.49 1.52 25.87
N PRO A 104 -10.45 2.14 26.58
CA PRO A 104 -10.19 2.72 27.89
C PRO A 104 -9.61 1.60 28.77
N GLY A 105 -8.32 1.76 29.11
CA GLY A 105 -7.58 0.73 29.85
C GLY A 105 -8.30 0.36 31.15
N PRO A 106 -7.96 -0.80 31.74
CA PRO A 106 -8.52 -1.14 33.03
C PRO A 106 -8.15 -0.03 34.03
N LEU A 107 -9.17 0.63 34.60
CA LEU A 107 -9.00 1.71 35.58
C LEU A 107 -8.39 1.20 36.91
N SER A 108 -8.23 -0.11 37.07
CA SER A 108 -7.63 -0.79 38.22
C SER A 108 -6.85 -2.02 37.76
N CYS A 109 -5.87 -2.48 38.56
CA CYS A 109 -5.14 -3.73 38.34
C CYS A 109 -6.00 -5.01 38.49
N GLU A 110 -7.32 -4.88 38.52
CA GLU A 110 -8.23 -6.01 38.61
C GLU A 110 -8.29 -6.71 37.25
N VAL A 111 -8.24 -8.03 37.30
CA VAL A 111 -8.48 -8.89 36.13
C VAL A 111 -9.95 -8.74 35.77
N VAL A 112 -10.28 -7.73 34.99
CA VAL A 112 -11.64 -7.51 34.50
C VAL A 112 -11.94 -8.55 33.41
N ASP A 113 -13.00 -9.31 33.63
CA ASP A 113 -13.58 -10.23 32.66
C ASP A 113 -13.81 -9.50 31.32
N PRO A 114 -13.35 -10.06 30.17
CA PRO A 114 -13.59 -9.48 28.85
C PRO A 114 -15.07 -9.16 28.57
N ASP A 115 -16.02 -9.93 29.09
CA ASP A 115 -17.46 -9.67 28.92
C ASP A 115 -17.94 -8.46 29.75
N GLU A 116 -17.33 -8.21 30.91
CA GLU A 116 -17.61 -7.01 31.69
C GLU A 116 -17.03 -5.76 31.03
N ARG A 117 -15.86 -5.85 30.38
CA ARG A 117 -15.33 -4.76 29.55
C ARG A 117 -16.26 -4.40 28.41
N ARG A 118 -16.78 -5.40 27.67
CA ARG A 118 -17.76 -5.16 26.60
C ARG A 118 -19.01 -4.45 27.12
N ARG A 119 -19.53 -4.86 28.28
CA ARG A 119 -20.68 -4.20 28.93
C ARG A 119 -20.39 -2.76 29.32
N ARG A 120 -19.20 -2.45 29.86
CA ARG A 120 -18.81 -1.08 30.20
C ARG A 120 -18.59 -0.21 28.97
N ALA A 121 -18.02 -0.76 27.90
CA ALA A 121 -17.89 -0.07 26.62
C ALA A 121 -19.25 0.35 26.05
N GLY A 122 -20.24 -0.56 26.09
CA GLY A 122 -21.62 -0.23 25.71
C GLY A 122 -22.31 0.79 26.61
N ALA A 123 -21.84 0.98 27.84
CA ALA A 123 -22.38 1.96 28.78
C ALA A 123 -21.68 3.33 28.72
N ALA A 124 -20.53 3.43 28.05
CA ALA A 124 -19.66 4.61 28.11
C ALA A 124 -19.89 5.63 26.98
N ASP A 125 -20.88 5.47 26.10
CA ASP A 125 -21.07 6.28 24.87
C ASP A 125 -19.78 6.45 24.03
N LEU A 126 -18.80 5.55 24.19
CA LEU A 126 -17.61 5.54 23.36
C LEU A 126 -17.97 4.90 22.02
N GLU A 127 -18.28 5.76 21.05
CA GLU A 127 -18.85 5.33 19.76
C GLU A 127 -17.98 4.31 19.01
N THR A 128 -16.65 4.41 19.08
CA THR A 128 -15.73 3.45 18.43
C THR A 128 -14.31 3.50 19.02
N VAL A 129 -13.64 2.34 19.10
CA VAL A 129 -12.19 2.23 19.37
C VAL A 129 -11.46 1.91 18.09
N THR A 130 -10.36 2.61 17.85
CA THR A 130 -9.51 2.42 16.68
C THR A 130 -8.21 1.73 17.06
N ALA A 131 -7.85 0.69 16.31
CA ALA A 131 -6.52 0.08 16.36
C ALA A 131 -5.95 -0.13 14.96
N TRP A 132 -4.64 -0.15 14.85
CA TRP A 132 -3.90 -0.43 13.64
C TRP A 132 -3.42 -1.88 13.65
N LEU A 133 -3.74 -2.61 12.60
CA LEU A 133 -3.22 -3.95 12.39
C LEU A 133 -1.88 -3.86 11.67
N VAL A 134 -0.82 -4.34 12.31
CA VAL A 134 0.54 -4.30 11.75
C VAL A 134 1.18 -5.68 11.76
N ALA A 135 2.09 -5.91 10.81
CA ALA A 135 2.97 -7.08 10.79
C ALA A 135 4.42 -6.64 11.02
N ARG A 136 5.17 -7.39 11.84
CA ARG A 136 6.60 -7.16 12.09
C ARG A 136 7.41 -8.43 11.81
N PRO A 137 8.64 -8.30 11.29
CA PRO A 137 9.57 -9.40 11.36
C PRO A 137 9.94 -9.63 12.82
N ALA A 138 9.95 -10.88 13.25
CA ALA A 138 10.32 -11.28 14.59
C ALA A 138 11.15 -12.56 14.53
N GLU A 139 11.89 -12.84 15.60
CA GLU A 139 12.64 -14.08 15.76
C GLU A 139 11.97 -14.90 16.86
N GLU A 140 11.70 -16.17 16.59
CA GLU A 140 11.25 -17.12 17.60
C GLU A 140 12.35 -18.14 17.89
N GLU A 141 12.61 -18.36 19.18
CA GLU A 141 13.55 -19.40 19.62
C GLU A 141 13.01 -20.79 19.29
N GLY A 142 13.76 -21.54 18.49
CA GLY A 142 13.42 -22.90 18.11
C GLY A 142 13.58 -23.91 19.25
N SER A 143 13.36 -25.19 18.92
CA SER A 143 13.40 -26.28 19.91
C SER A 143 14.66 -26.25 20.79
N LEU A 144 14.44 -26.34 22.10
CA LEU A 144 15.48 -26.44 23.11
C LEU A 144 16.30 -27.72 22.92
N ARG A 145 17.63 -27.59 22.97
CA ARG A 145 18.58 -28.72 22.94
C ARG A 145 19.57 -28.63 24.10
N PRO A 146 20.17 -29.76 24.52
CA PRO A 146 21.26 -29.75 25.49
C PRO A 146 22.37 -28.79 25.03
N GLY A 147 22.68 -27.81 25.87
CA GLY A 147 23.76 -26.86 25.61
C GLY A 147 25.13 -27.46 25.86
N VAL A 148 26.18 -26.80 25.34
CA VAL A 148 27.55 -27.09 25.75
C VAL A 148 27.67 -26.77 27.25
N ALA A 149 28.26 -27.68 28.02
CA ALA A 149 28.46 -27.48 29.44
C ALA A 149 29.37 -26.26 29.69
N GLU A 150 28.88 -25.30 30.47
CA GLU A 150 29.72 -24.24 31.04
C GLU A 150 30.29 -24.75 32.37
N GLY A 151 31.58 -25.06 32.38
CA GLY A 151 32.27 -25.65 33.55
C GLY A 151 32.04 -27.16 33.68
N CYS A 152 32.03 -27.66 34.93
CA CYS A 152 31.88 -29.10 35.22
C CYS A 152 30.42 -29.60 35.28
N GLY A 153 29.46 -28.83 34.75
CA GLY A 153 28.05 -29.21 34.75
C GLY A 153 27.73 -30.31 33.73
N HIS A 154 26.77 -31.19 34.04
CA HIS A 154 26.30 -32.17 33.06
C HIS A 154 25.57 -31.45 31.90
N PRO A 155 25.86 -31.75 30.62
CA PRO A 155 25.31 -31.02 29.47
C PRO A 155 23.77 -31.07 29.37
N ALA A 156 23.14 -32.08 29.96
CA ALA A 156 21.67 -32.19 30.02
C ALA A 156 20.99 -31.22 31.02
N ASN A 157 21.75 -30.55 31.91
CA ASN A 157 21.16 -29.69 32.95
C ASN A 157 20.86 -28.26 32.47
N ARG A 158 21.28 -27.89 31.25
CA ARG A 158 20.95 -26.60 30.63
C ARG A 158 20.49 -26.83 29.20
N LEU A 159 19.22 -26.59 28.97
CA LEU A 159 18.69 -26.55 27.62
C LEU A 159 18.79 -25.12 27.08
N ARG A 160 19.24 -24.97 25.85
CA ARG A 160 19.28 -23.69 25.14
C ARG A 160 18.60 -23.82 23.78
N PRO A 161 18.03 -22.74 23.23
CA PRO A 161 17.58 -22.71 21.84
C PRO A 161 18.75 -23.07 20.93
N SER A 162 18.51 -23.98 20.00
CA SER A 162 19.55 -24.38 19.04
C SER A 162 19.49 -23.59 17.74
N ARG A 163 18.38 -22.90 17.49
CA ARG A 163 18.05 -22.17 16.26
C ARG A 163 17.12 -21.02 16.62
N ALA A 164 17.15 -19.95 15.84
CA ALA A 164 16.06 -18.98 15.76
C ALA A 164 15.37 -19.16 14.41
N CYS A 165 14.06 -19.00 14.38
CA CYS A 165 13.26 -18.99 13.17
C CYS A 165 12.78 -17.57 12.92
N ASP A 166 12.88 -17.12 11.67
CA ASP A 166 12.22 -15.89 11.24
C ASP A 166 10.71 -16.15 11.25
N VAL A 167 9.98 -15.36 12.02
CA VAL A 167 8.53 -15.41 12.12
C VAL A 167 7.94 -14.03 11.86
N VAL A 168 6.64 -13.99 11.58
CA VAL A 168 5.91 -12.74 11.42
C VAL A 168 5.02 -12.54 12.65
N SER A 169 5.29 -11.47 13.41
CA SER A 169 4.43 -11.04 14.52
C SER A 169 3.29 -10.19 13.97
N ILE A 170 2.04 -10.51 14.32
CA ILE A 170 0.86 -9.71 14.00
C ILE A 170 0.40 -9.00 15.27
N GLU A 171 0.41 -7.67 15.23
CA GLU A 171 0.22 -6.81 16.40
C GLU A 171 -0.90 -5.80 16.17
N LEU A 172 -1.49 -5.34 17.28
CA LEU A 172 -2.40 -4.20 17.31
C LEU A 172 -1.66 -3.02 17.94
N LEU A 173 -1.68 -1.87 17.25
CA LEU A 173 -1.13 -0.61 17.77
C LEU A 173 -2.25 0.43 17.89
N CYS A 174 -2.26 1.18 18.98
CA CYS A 174 -3.27 2.24 19.19
C CYS A 174 -2.91 3.53 18.45
N ALA A 175 -1.63 3.74 18.20
CA ALA A 175 -1.12 4.82 17.37
C ALA A 175 0.01 4.28 16.51
N LEU A 176 0.08 4.75 15.26
CA LEU A 176 1.24 4.49 14.41
C LEU A 176 2.38 5.43 14.78
N PRO A 177 3.64 5.04 14.54
CA PRO A 177 4.77 5.97 14.61
C PRO A 177 4.51 7.19 13.71
N PRO A 178 4.88 8.42 14.12
CA PRO A 178 4.60 9.64 13.36
C PRO A 178 5.14 9.63 11.93
N SER A 179 6.19 8.84 11.69
CA SER A 179 6.75 8.59 10.36
C SER A 179 5.71 8.09 9.35
N PHE A 180 4.70 7.33 9.78
CA PHE A 180 3.61 6.79 8.93
C PHE A 180 2.49 7.81 8.65
N ALA A 181 2.46 8.94 9.35
CA ALA A 181 1.48 10.00 9.12
C ALA A 181 1.83 10.92 7.94
N VAL A 182 2.90 10.64 7.19
CA VAL A 182 3.32 11.47 6.06
C VAL A 182 2.26 11.37 4.96
N PRO A 183 1.59 12.48 4.60
CA PRO A 183 0.59 12.47 3.54
C PRO A 183 1.24 12.04 2.22
N ALA A 184 0.47 11.38 1.36
CA ALA A 184 0.92 11.07 0.02
C ALA A 184 1.44 12.33 -0.67
N ALA A 185 2.61 12.23 -1.32
CA ALA A 185 3.17 13.36 -2.04
C ALA A 185 2.16 13.85 -3.09
N ALA A 186 1.82 15.13 -3.05
CA ALA A 186 0.97 15.73 -4.07
C ALA A 186 1.66 15.63 -5.44
N CYS A 187 0.88 15.51 -6.52
CA CYS A 187 1.42 15.43 -7.88
C CYS A 187 2.33 16.63 -8.21
N ASP A 188 1.97 17.82 -7.72
CA ASP A 188 2.75 19.05 -7.90
C ASP A 188 4.14 18.96 -7.27
N ALA A 189 4.28 18.20 -6.17
CA ALA A 189 5.58 17.97 -5.53
C ALA A 189 6.44 16.97 -6.30
N LEU A 190 5.84 16.14 -7.17
CA LEU A 190 6.56 15.18 -8.00
C LEU A 190 6.90 15.73 -9.39
N ALA A 191 6.14 16.72 -9.87
CA ALA A 191 6.29 17.31 -11.20
C ALA A 191 7.74 17.76 -11.53
N PRO A 192 8.51 18.37 -10.60
CA PRO A 192 9.89 18.79 -10.89
C PRO A 192 10.85 17.63 -11.24
N PHE A 193 10.59 16.41 -10.75
CA PHE A 193 11.47 15.28 -10.98
C PHE A 193 11.21 14.57 -12.32
N PHE A 194 9.97 14.63 -12.81
CA PHE A 194 9.56 13.91 -14.02
C PHE A 194 9.38 14.83 -15.23
N CYS A 195 8.98 16.08 -15.02
CA CYS A 195 8.52 16.97 -16.08
C CYS A 195 9.35 18.26 -16.23
N ALA A 196 10.23 18.60 -15.27
CA ALA A 196 11.07 19.80 -15.41
C ALA A 196 12.20 19.61 -16.42
N ALA A 197 12.62 20.73 -17.03
CA ALA A 197 13.80 20.80 -17.89
C ALA A 197 14.76 21.87 -17.33
N PRO A 198 15.92 21.49 -16.76
CA PRO A 198 16.42 20.13 -16.57
C PRO A 198 15.66 19.37 -15.45
N PRO A 199 15.58 18.04 -15.50
CA PRO A 199 14.96 17.27 -14.43
C PRO A 199 15.77 17.42 -13.13
N GLU A 200 15.08 17.62 -12.02
CA GLU A 200 15.72 17.62 -10.71
C GLU A 200 16.08 16.19 -10.28
N MET A 201 17.21 16.04 -9.57
CA MET A 201 17.59 14.74 -9.01
C MET A 201 16.70 14.42 -7.80
N LEU A 202 16.18 13.20 -7.74
CA LEU A 202 15.46 12.73 -6.56
C LEU A 202 16.38 12.73 -5.33
N PRO A 203 15.97 13.32 -4.20
CA PRO A 203 16.76 13.27 -2.98
C PRO A 203 16.87 11.83 -2.48
N MET A 204 18.04 11.47 -1.94
CA MET A 204 18.20 10.19 -1.26
C MET A 204 17.26 10.13 -0.05
N PRO A 205 16.37 9.13 0.07
CA PRO A 205 15.48 9.04 1.21
C PRO A 205 16.28 8.84 2.50
N ALA A 206 15.85 9.51 3.57
CA ALA A 206 16.42 9.30 4.90
C ALA A 206 16.28 7.85 5.36
N GLU A 207 17.25 7.36 6.13
CA GLU A 207 17.15 6.05 6.75
C GLU A 207 16.02 6.07 7.81
N PRO A 208 15.03 5.18 7.72
CA PRO A 208 13.95 5.11 8.68
C PRO A 208 14.49 4.55 10.00
N PRO A 209 13.94 5.01 11.13
CA PRO A 209 14.39 4.55 12.43
C PRO A 209 13.94 3.09 12.68
N PRO A 210 14.63 2.33 13.56
CA PRO A 210 14.35 0.90 13.76
C PRO A 210 12.91 0.57 14.19
N GLU A 211 12.24 1.47 14.92
CA GLU A 211 10.85 1.32 15.35
C GLU A 211 9.85 1.26 14.19
N ASP A 212 10.23 1.81 13.03
CA ASP A 212 9.47 1.75 11.77
C ASP A 212 9.58 0.40 11.07
N ASN A 213 10.28 -0.59 11.66
CA ASN A 213 10.32 -1.95 11.15
C ASN A 213 8.99 -2.70 11.37
N LEU A 214 7.97 -2.21 10.68
CA LEU A 214 6.61 -2.74 10.68
C LEU A 214 5.96 -2.47 9.33
N LEU A 215 4.93 -3.26 9.03
CA LEU A 215 4.10 -3.15 7.84
C LEU A 215 2.65 -2.91 8.28
N VAL A 216 2.09 -1.76 7.90
CA VAL A 216 0.69 -1.44 8.19
C VAL A 216 -0.22 -2.19 7.23
N LEU A 217 -1.08 -3.06 7.78
CA LEU A 217 -2.04 -3.85 7.01
C LEU A 217 -3.36 -3.12 6.85
N GLY A 218 -3.73 -2.30 7.85
CA GLY A 218 -4.88 -1.42 7.82
C GLY A 218 -5.36 -1.06 9.23
N ARG A 219 -6.59 -0.59 9.32
CA ARG A 219 -7.22 -0.12 10.55
C ARG A 219 -8.41 -1.00 10.92
N ILE A 220 -8.58 -1.25 12.21
CA ILE A 220 -9.74 -1.95 12.76
C ILE A 220 -10.51 -0.94 13.61
N LEU A 221 -11.80 -0.78 13.31
CA LEU A 221 -12.74 -0.03 14.11
C LEU A 221 -13.60 -1.01 14.88
N ALA A 222 -13.49 -1.02 16.20
CA ALA A 222 -14.29 -1.86 17.08
C ALA A 222 -15.36 -1.02 17.78
N GLY A 223 -16.62 -1.40 17.63
CA GLY A 223 -17.77 -0.80 18.30
C GLY A 223 -18.59 -1.84 19.07
N ALA A 224 -19.76 -1.45 19.56
CA ALA A 224 -20.68 -2.36 20.27
C ALA A 224 -21.25 -3.46 19.36
N GLU A 225 -21.39 -3.18 18.07
CA GLU A 225 -21.92 -4.11 17.06
C GLU A 225 -20.85 -5.06 16.47
N GLY A 226 -19.59 -4.94 16.90
CA GLY A 226 -18.46 -5.74 16.43
C GLY A 226 -17.35 -4.89 15.81
N SER A 227 -16.45 -5.57 15.09
CA SER A 227 -15.30 -4.94 14.45
C SER A 227 -15.45 -4.87 12.93
N ARG A 228 -15.04 -3.74 12.36
CA ARG A 228 -14.93 -3.53 10.92
C ARG A 228 -13.48 -3.23 10.54
N PHE A 229 -12.99 -3.95 9.55
CA PHE A 229 -11.69 -3.66 8.95
C PHE A 229 -11.81 -2.58 7.88
N GLN A 230 -10.87 -1.65 7.87
CA GLN A 230 -10.71 -0.62 6.87
C GLN A 230 -9.29 -0.72 6.28
N PRO A 231 -9.14 -0.98 4.97
CA PRO A 231 -7.83 -1.05 4.32
C PRO A 231 -7.20 0.35 4.13
N LEU A 232 -7.60 1.34 4.93
CA LEU A 232 -7.01 2.66 4.94
C LEU A 232 -5.54 2.55 5.33
N ASP A 233 -4.70 3.37 4.68
CA ASP A 233 -3.26 3.50 4.95
C ASP A 233 -2.42 2.25 4.66
N ARG A 234 -3.04 1.21 4.10
CA ARG A 234 -2.34 0.11 3.46
C ARG A 234 -1.65 0.62 2.21
N ARG A 235 -0.33 0.77 2.27
CA ARG A 235 0.48 1.08 1.09
C ARG A 235 0.63 -0.19 0.25
N ALA A 236 0.09 -0.19 -0.96
CA ALA A 236 0.32 -1.24 -1.92
C ALA A 236 1.57 -0.90 -2.76
N VAL A 237 2.49 -1.86 -2.90
CA VAL A 237 3.70 -1.73 -3.70
C VAL A 237 3.48 -2.46 -5.01
N LEU A 238 3.52 -1.72 -6.11
CA LEU A 238 3.55 -2.33 -7.43
C LEU A 238 4.97 -2.80 -7.75
N PRO A 239 5.13 -3.98 -8.38
CA PRO A 239 6.41 -4.38 -8.94
C PRO A 239 6.94 -3.28 -9.87
N LEU A 240 8.25 -3.03 -9.84
CA LEU A 240 8.87 -1.94 -10.60
C LEU A 240 8.58 -2.04 -12.10
N SER A 241 8.55 -3.26 -12.65
CA SER A 241 8.18 -3.49 -14.05
C SER A 241 6.77 -2.98 -14.37
N VAL A 242 5.79 -3.23 -13.49
CA VAL A 242 4.40 -2.77 -13.68
C VAL A 242 4.32 -1.24 -13.64
N VAL A 243 5.09 -0.61 -12.75
CA VAL A 243 5.16 0.86 -12.68
C VAL A 243 5.80 1.42 -13.94
N GLN A 244 6.91 0.83 -14.41
CA GLN A 244 7.58 1.26 -15.64
C GLN A 244 6.68 1.12 -16.86
N ASP A 245 6.00 -0.03 -17.01
CA ASP A 245 5.04 -0.27 -18.08
C ASP A 245 3.88 0.76 -18.05
N TRP A 246 3.35 1.05 -16.86
CA TRP A 246 2.29 2.04 -16.67
C TRP A 246 2.77 3.46 -17.00
N LEU A 247 3.94 3.88 -16.52
CA LEU A 247 4.52 5.20 -16.83
C LEU A 247 4.72 5.37 -18.33
N GLN A 248 5.25 4.33 -19.00
CA GLN A 248 5.47 4.33 -20.44
C GLN A 248 4.16 4.38 -21.23
N ALA A 249 3.13 3.63 -20.81
CA ALA A 249 1.85 3.56 -21.48
C ALA A 249 0.95 4.79 -21.24
N CYS A 250 0.99 5.39 -20.05
CA CYS A 250 -0.01 6.36 -19.61
C CYS A 250 0.50 7.80 -19.48
N ILE A 251 1.77 8.04 -19.15
CA ILE A 251 2.27 9.40 -18.85
C ILE A 251 3.06 10.00 -20.01
N CYS A 252 3.98 9.25 -20.60
CA CYS A 252 4.83 9.76 -21.68
C CYS A 252 4.12 10.11 -23.01
N PRO A 253 2.96 9.54 -23.39
CA PRO A 253 2.27 9.97 -24.62
C PRO A 253 1.69 11.39 -24.52
N LEU A 254 1.52 11.94 -23.31
CA LEU A 254 0.86 13.23 -23.09
C LEU A 254 1.79 14.43 -23.26
N THR A 255 3.12 14.22 -23.27
CA THR A 255 4.13 15.28 -23.30
C THR A 255 4.91 15.37 -24.60
N VAL A 256 4.69 14.47 -25.56
CA VAL A 256 5.20 14.69 -26.92
C VAL A 256 4.23 15.67 -27.59
N PRO A 257 4.58 16.96 -27.77
CA PRO A 257 3.78 17.83 -28.61
C PRO A 257 3.68 17.10 -29.95
N ARG A 258 2.45 16.79 -30.37
CA ARG A 258 2.19 16.19 -31.67
C ARG A 258 3.03 17.00 -32.66
N PRO A 259 4.02 16.39 -33.35
CA PRO A 259 4.89 17.14 -34.24
C PRO A 259 3.97 17.97 -35.11
N ALA A 260 4.16 19.29 -35.06
CA ALA A 260 3.34 20.23 -35.82
C ALA A 260 3.29 19.66 -37.23
N GLU A 261 2.07 19.37 -37.71
CA GLU A 261 1.88 18.81 -39.05
C GLU A 261 2.79 19.62 -39.98
N PRO A 262 3.76 18.97 -40.66
CA PRO A 262 4.63 19.71 -41.55
C PRO A 262 3.69 20.49 -42.48
N PRO A 263 3.89 21.81 -42.65
CA PRO A 263 2.99 22.63 -43.44
C PRO A 263 2.81 21.92 -44.77
N THR A 264 1.56 21.55 -45.08
CA THR A 264 1.22 20.81 -46.29
C THR A 264 1.65 21.65 -47.48
N GLU A 265 2.85 21.41 -48.01
CA GLU A 265 3.27 22.01 -49.26
C GLU A 265 2.42 21.38 -50.37
N PRO A 266 1.61 22.18 -51.09
CA PRO A 266 0.79 21.66 -52.16
C PRO A 266 1.68 21.29 -53.34
N GLY A 267 1.96 19.99 -53.47
CA GLY A 267 2.26 19.36 -54.75
C GLY A 267 3.73 19.04 -54.99
N GLU A 268 4.20 17.93 -54.44
CA GLU A 268 5.24 17.15 -55.09
C GLU A 268 4.88 15.66 -55.05
N VAL A 269 4.67 15.08 -56.24
CA VAL A 269 4.37 13.66 -56.41
C VAL A 269 5.67 12.89 -56.19
N VAL A 270 5.90 12.45 -54.96
CA VAL A 270 7.04 11.59 -54.62
C VAL A 270 6.72 10.16 -55.06
N VAL A 271 7.47 9.67 -56.05
CA VAL A 271 7.45 8.27 -56.51
C VAL A 271 8.19 7.42 -55.48
N GLU A 272 7.46 6.57 -54.75
CA GLU A 272 8.02 5.63 -53.77
C GLU A 272 9.00 4.63 -54.42
N PRO A 273 10.23 4.48 -53.89
CA PRO A 273 11.12 3.40 -54.28
C PRO A 273 10.72 2.07 -53.62
N PRO A 274 10.99 0.92 -54.27
CA PRO A 274 10.55 -0.39 -53.79
C PRO A 274 11.25 -0.83 -52.49
N ASP A 275 10.43 -0.88 -51.45
CA ASP A 275 10.47 -1.53 -50.13
C ASP A 275 11.64 -2.49 -49.83
N ARG A 276 12.53 -2.08 -48.91
CA ARG A 276 13.31 -2.97 -48.04
C ARG A 276 12.89 -2.71 -46.59
N ARG A 277 11.81 -3.32 -46.13
CA ARG A 277 11.41 -3.27 -44.72
C ARG A 277 12.30 -4.20 -43.89
N PRO A 278 12.98 -3.68 -42.84
CA PRO A 278 13.49 -4.54 -41.78
C PRO A 278 12.31 -5.24 -41.07
N PRO A 279 12.52 -6.43 -40.49
CA PRO A 279 11.46 -7.18 -39.83
C PRO A 279 10.82 -6.33 -38.73
N ASP A 280 9.51 -6.20 -38.87
CA ASP A 280 8.57 -5.45 -38.05
C ASP A 280 8.63 -5.97 -36.60
N ARG A 281 9.54 -5.42 -35.78
CA ARG A 281 9.46 -5.56 -34.32
C ARG A 281 8.35 -4.64 -33.86
N ARG A 282 7.10 -5.10 -34.01
CA ARG A 282 5.98 -4.46 -33.35
C ARG A 282 6.25 -4.49 -31.83
N PRO A 283 6.15 -3.35 -31.13
CA PRO A 283 6.12 -3.39 -29.67
C PRO A 283 4.99 -4.34 -29.25
N PRO A 284 5.14 -5.07 -28.13
CA PRO A 284 4.05 -5.87 -27.61
C PRO A 284 2.85 -4.96 -27.40
N VAL A 285 1.85 -5.10 -28.27
CA VAL A 285 0.57 -4.43 -28.09
C VAL A 285 -0.13 -5.23 -27.02
N PHE A 286 -0.20 -4.67 -25.82
CA PHE A 286 -1.03 -5.22 -24.76
C PHE A 286 -2.49 -4.95 -25.13
N ASP A 287 -3.07 -5.81 -25.98
CA ASP A 287 -4.48 -5.76 -26.40
C ASP A 287 -5.46 -6.19 -25.28
N ARG A 288 -5.03 -6.20 -24.02
CA ARG A 288 -5.94 -6.49 -22.92
C ARG A 288 -6.70 -5.22 -22.54
N PRO A 289 -8.03 -5.25 -22.50
CA PRO A 289 -8.82 -4.09 -22.10
C PRO A 289 -8.42 -3.67 -20.68
N PHE A 290 -8.41 -2.36 -20.44
CA PHE A 290 -8.09 -1.76 -19.14
C PHE A 290 -8.89 -2.39 -17.98
N ASP A 291 -10.09 -2.90 -18.26
CA ASP A 291 -10.94 -3.61 -17.30
C ASP A 291 -10.33 -4.91 -16.76
N ASP A 292 -9.56 -5.66 -17.54
CA ASP A 292 -8.85 -6.87 -17.08
C ASP A 292 -7.76 -6.50 -16.07
N PHE A 293 -7.00 -5.45 -16.38
CA PHE A 293 -5.94 -4.93 -15.49
C PHE A 293 -6.54 -4.36 -14.20
N ARG A 294 -7.70 -3.73 -14.31
CA ARG A 294 -8.43 -3.18 -13.18
C ARG A 294 -8.97 -4.24 -12.23
N GLY A 295 -9.49 -5.35 -12.75
CA GLY A 295 -9.88 -6.50 -11.92
C GLY A 295 -8.72 -6.98 -11.05
N VAL A 296 -7.51 -7.03 -11.62
CA VAL A 296 -6.28 -7.40 -10.90
C VAL A 296 -5.91 -6.33 -9.85
N LEU A 297 -6.00 -5.04 -10.17
CA LEU A 297 -5.68 -3.97 -9.22
C LEU A 297 -6.66 -3.93 -8.04
N VAL A 298 -7.96 -4.06 -8.28
CA VAL A 298 -8.97 -4.10 -7.20
C VAL A 298 -8.80 -5.35 -6.33
N ALA A 299 -8.55 -6.52 -6.92
CA ALA A 299 -8.30 -7.75 -6.18
C ALA A 299 -7.06 -7.66 -5.27
N ASN A 300 -6.08 -6.80 -5.60
CA ASN A 300 -4.88 -6.56 -4.80
C ASN A 300 -4.98 -5.36 -3.85
N GLY A 301 -6.17 -4.79 -3.66
CA GLY A 301 -6.42 -3.75 -2.68
C GLY A 301 -6.01 -2.33 -3.12
N PHE A 302 -5.77 -2.11 -4.42
CA PHE A 302 -5.57 -0.77 -4.95
C PHE A 302 -6.89 0.00 -4.99
N ARG A 303 -6.90 1.22 -4.43
CA ARG A 303 -7.98 2.19 -4.65
C ARG A 303 -7.80 2.83 -6.02
N LEU A 304 -8.36 2.19 -7.04
CA LEU A 304 -8.75 2.92 -8.24
C LEU A 304 -10.02 3.69 -7.89
N ALA A 305 -10.12 4.95 -8.32
CA ALA A 305 -11.41 5.65 -8.29
C ALA A 305 -12.44 4.71 -8.95
N GLU A 306 -13.50 4.36 -8.22
CA GLU A 306 -14.41 3.28 -8.61
C GLU A 306 -15.10 3.61 -9.95
N VAL A 307 -14.77 2.87 -11.02
CA VAL A 307 -15.53 2.88 -12.29
C VAL A 307 -16.33 1.57 -12.42
N LEU A 308 -17.26 1.27 -11.53
CA LEU A 308 -18.00 -0.02 -11.56
C LEU A 308 -18.77 -0.25 -12.91
N PRO A 309 -19.14 -1.50 -13.26
CA PRO A 309 -19.30 -1.99 -14.63
C PRO A 309 -20.27 -1.20 -15.53
N PRO A 310 -20.12 -1.30 -16.88
CA PRO A 310 -20.74 -0.40 -17.88
C PRO A 310 -22.28 -0.35 -17.91
N GLU A 311 -22.99 -1.09 -17.07
CA GLU A 311 -24.45 -1.10 -17.04
C GLU A 311 -25.07 -0.11 -16.04
N ARG A 312 -24.28 0.49 -15.15
CA ARG A 312 -24.75 1.54 -14.22
C ARG A 312 -23.88 2.79 -14.34
N LEU A 313 -24.33 3.77 -15.12
CA LEU A 313 -23.72 5.10 -15.16
C LEU A 313 -23.78 5.73 -13.76
N ARG A 314 -22.62 6.04 -13.16
CA ARG A 314 -22.59 6.78 -11.89
C ARG A 314 -22.57 8.28 -12.14
N ILE A 315 -22.85 9.04 -11.09
CA ILE A 315 -22.91 10.51 -11.11
C ILE A 315 -21.60 11.18 -11.56
N PRO A 316 -20.40 10.66 -11.24
CA PRO A 316 -19.16 11.16 -11.85
C PRO A 316 -19.15 11.02 -13.37
N ASP A 317 -19.77 9.97 -13.92
CA ASP A 317 -19.88 9.74 -15.37
C ASP A 317 -20.91 10.70 -16.00
N LEU A 318 -22.00 11.05 -15.29
CA LEU A 318 -22.91 12.13 -15.73
C LEU A 318 -22.25 13.51 -15.77
N VAL A 319 -21.29 13.77 -14.87
CA VAL A 319 -20.58 15.05 -14.78
C VAL A 319 -19.42 15.13 -15.78
N THR A 320 -18.83 13.99 -16.15
CA THR A 320 -17.70 13.90 -17.08
C THR A 320 -18.12 13.67 -18.54
N ASP A 321 -19.28 13.05 -18.78
CA ASP A 321 -19.88 12.98 -20.11
C ASP A 321 -20.41 14.37 -20.51
N VAL A 322 -19.68 15.01 -21.44
CA VAL A 322 -19.99 16.35 -21.94
C VAL A 322 -21.42 16.44 -22.47
N SER A 323 -21.95 15.38 -23.09
CA SER A 323 -23.29 15.38 -23.66
C SER A 323 -24.39 15.37 -22.59
N ILE A 324 -24.15 14.71 -21.46
CA ILE A 324 -25.07 14.66 -20.32
C ILE A 324 -24.99 15.98 -19.56
N ARG A 325 -23.78 16.50 -19.35
CA ARG A 325 -23.55 17.79 -18.70
C ARG A 325 -24.23 18.94 -19.46
N ASP A 326 -24.13 18.95 -20.79
CA ASP A 326 -24.75 19.99 -21.61
C ASP A 326 -26.28 19.91 -21.57
N LYS A 327 -26.86 18.71 -21.51
CA LYS A 327 -28.31 18.52 -21.32
C LYS A 327 -28.78 18.97 -19.94
N LEU A 328 -28.06 18.62 -18.88
CA LEU A 328 -28.37 19.08 -17.52
C LEU A 328 -28.21 20.59 -17.38
N ALA A 329 -27.18 21.17 -18.00
CA ALA A 329 -26.96 22.62 -18.02
C ALA A 329 -28.05 23.36 -18.79
N ALA A 330 -28.56 22.81 -19.91
CA ALA A 330 -29.68 23.37 -20.65
C ALA A 330 -30.98 23.42 -19.81
N GLU A 331 -31.14 22.49 -18.86
CA GLU A 331 -32.23 22.46 -17.88
C GLU A 331 -31.95 23.27 -16.61
N GLY A 332 -30.84 24.03 -16.56
CA GLY A 332 -30.44 24.84 -15.41
C GLY A 332 -29.81 24.07 -14.23
N ILE A 333 -29.49 22.79 -14.43
CA ILE A 333 -28.94 21.88 -13.41
C ILE A 333 -27.41 21.85 -13.52
N ALA A 334 -26.76 22.90 -13.00
CA ALA A 334 -25.30 23.07 -13.11
C ALA A 334 -24.50 22.60 -11.89
N THR A 335 -25.16 22.26 -10.78
CA THR A 335 -24.49 21.89 -9.52
C THR A 335 -25.07 20.60 -8.93
N PRO A 336 -24.32 19.86 -8.09
CA PRO A 336 -24.84 18.69 -7.38
C PRO A 336 -26.05 19.03 -6.50
N ALA A 337 -26.08 20.22 -5.90
CA ALA A 337 -27.23 20.69 -5.13
C ALA A 337 -28.46 20.89 -6.03
N ALA A 338 -28.30 21.53 -7.19
CA ALA A 338 -29.39 21.67 -8.16
C ALA A 338 -29.88 20.30 -8.67
N PHE A 339 -28.98 19.31 -8.81
CA PHE A 339 -29.35 17.94 -9.19
C PHE A 339 -30.18 17.24 -8.11
N LEU A 340 -29.83 17.41 -6.83
CA LEU A 340 -30.58 16.85 -5.71
C LEU A 340 -31.98 17.48 -5.58
N GLU A 341 -32.10 18.77 -5.85
CA GLU A 341 -33.37 19.53 -5.76
C GLU A 341 -34.26 19.43 -7.02
N ALA A 342 -33.71 19.03 -8.17
CA ALA A 342 -34.47 18.95 -9.43
C ALA A 342 -35.56 17.86 -9.42
N ASP A 343 -36.64 18.03 -10.17
CA ASP A 343 -37.72 17.03 -10.22
C ASP A 343 -37.26 15.69 -10.80
N GLU A 344 -37.64 14.57 -10.18
CA GLU A 344 -37.16 13.24 -10.58
C GLU A 344 -37.71 12.81 -11.95
N ALA A 345 -38.92 13.24 -12.33
CA ALA A 345 -39.48 12.94 -13.64
C ALA A 345 -38.81 13.77 -14.73
N GLN A 346 -38.47 15.03 -14.45
CA GLN A 346 -37.67 15.87 -15.35
C GLN A 346 -36.28 15.27 -15.56
N LEU A 347 -35.57 14.89 -14.50
CA LEU A 347 -34.26 14.24 -14.59
C LEU A 347 -34.33 12.91 -15.34
N ALA A 348 -35.37 12.11 -15.11
CA ALA A 348 -35.59 10.84 -15.81
C ALA A 348 -35.76 11.05 -17.32
N ALA A 349 -36.53 12.06 -17.72
CA ALA A 349 -36.71 12.42 -19.13
C ALA A 349 -35.41 12.94 -19.77
N THR A 350 -34.69 13.84 -19.09
CA THR A 350 -33.45 14.45 -19.60
C THR A 350 -32.32 13.41 -19.77
N LEU A 351 -32.25 12.44 -18.86
CA LEU A 351 -31.20 11.42 -18.83
C LEU A 351 -31.56 10.11 -19.55
N GLY A 352 -32.81 9.97 -20.01
CA GLY A 352 -33.30 8.74 -20.63
C GLY A 352 -33.29 7.55 -19.64
N ARG A 353 -33.78 7.78 -18.42
CA ARG A 353 -33.80 6.83 -17.31
C ARG A 353 -35.20 6.71 -16.71
N THR A 354 -35.42 5.71 -15.88
CA THR A 354 -36.67 5.59 -15.11
C THR A 354 -36.59 6.44 -13.84
N VAL A 355 -37.74 6.86 -13.30
CA VAL A 355 -37.80 7.62 -12.03
C VAL A 355 -37.11 6.85 -10.91
N ALA A 356 -37.34 5.54 -10.80
CA ALA A 356 -36.70 4.70 -9.78
C ALA A 356 -35.16 4.72 -9.86
N GLN A 357 -34.59 4.76 -11.06
CA GLN A 357 -33.14 4.87 -11.24
C GLN A 357 -32.63 6.25 -10.79
N ILE A 358 -33.38 7.32 -11.06
CA ILE A 358 -33.04 8.67 -10.60
C ILE A 358 -33.14 8.79 -9.07
N THR A 359 -34.16 8.18 -8.45
CA THR A 359 -34.30 8.13 -6.98
C THR A 359 -33.11 7.41 -6.33
N GLU A 360 -32.70 6.26 -6.87
CA GLU A 360 -31.51 5.51 -6.41
C GLU A 360 -30.24 6.37 -6.56
N MET A 361 -30.06 7.02 -7.71
CA MET A 361 -28.92 7.93 -7.95
C MET A 361 -28.91 9.12 -6.96
N LYS A 362 -30.05 9.74 -6.69
CA LYS A 362 -30.13 10.84 -5.72
C LYS A 362 -29.77 10.38 -4.30
N ALA A 363 -30.19 9.18 -3.90
CA ALA A 363 -29.81 8.60 -2.62
C ALA A 363 -28.29 8.40 -2.52
N GLU A 364 -27.67 7.82 -3.58
CA GLU A 364 -26.21 7.68 -3.64
C GLU A 364 -25.49 9.05 -3.60
N LEU A 365 -26.01 10.07 -4.29
CA LEU A 365 -25.42 11.42 -4.29
C LEU A 365 -25.54 12.11 -2.93
N ALA A 366 -26.67 11.93 -2.25
CA ALA A 366 -26.92 12.49 -0.94
C ALA A 366 -25.93 11.90 0.09
N ASP A 367 -25.69 10.58 0.03
CA ASP A 367 -24.70 9.91 0.86
C ASP A 367 -23.28 10.41 0.58
N LEU A 368 -22.93 10.67 -0.68
CA LEU A 368 -21.62 11.24 -1.05
C LEU A 368 -21.47 12.71 -0.67
N ALA A 369 -22.55 13.51 -0.74
CA ALA A 369 -22.54 14.93 -0.36
C ALA A 369 -22.25 15.12 1.15
N VAL A 370 -22.61 14.14 1.99
CA VAL A 370 -22.23 14.10 3.41
C VAL A 370 -20.72 14.01 3.60
N PHE A 371 -20.00 13.34 2.70
CA PHE A 371 -18.53 13.24 2.74
C PHE A 371 -17.82 14.48 2.15
N ALA A 372 -18.47 15.25 1.29
CA ALA A 372 -17.88 16.43 0.66
C ALA A 372 -17.94 17.71 1.54
N ARG A 373 -18.80 17.76 2.56
CA ARG A 373 -18.89 18.89 3.52
C ARG A 373 -17.87 18.80 4.67
N GLY A 374 -16.62 18.44 4.36
CA GLY A 374 -15.50 18.72 5.26
C GLY A 374 -15.27 20.24 5.37
N PRO A 375 -14.77 20.77 6.51
CA PRO A 375 -14.70 22.20 6.73
C PRO A 375 -13.66 22.84 5.81
N GLY A 376 -14.09 23.42 4.69
CA GLY A 376 -13.21 24.18 3.80
C GLY A 376 -13.57 24.23 2.31
N PHE A 377 -14.86 24.31 1.95
CA PHE A 377 -15.30 24.84 0.65
C PHE A 377 -16.19 26.05 0.87
#